data_AF-A0A0N5B928-F1
#
_entry.id   AF-A0A0N5B928-F1
#
_cell.length_a   1.000
_cell.length_b   1.000
_cell.length_c   1.000
_cell.angle_alpha   90.00
_cell.angle_beta   90.00
_cell.angle_gamma   90.00
#
_symmetry.space_group_name_H-M   'P 1'
#
loop_
_entity.id
_entity.type
_entity.pdbx_description
1 polymer ?
#
loop_
_entity_poly.entity_id
_entity_poly.type
_entity_poly.pdbx_seq_one_letter_code
_entity_poly.pdbx_strand_id
1 'polypeptide(L)'
;MKYQFNKCLGNKQGQIKEKYMKDLLKKYNCKLESIGDTTVKVDGSSISYSYKTVKKLDSINPKDLDQVDYSQEIRFSDIKDLNEKICKDSCKISKIKCKNYGIVNPNGCKNCICPLFYEGKYCEITKKGKIPAICGTEYLKASSKTRTKTLNLDNRSKCFYKIKPTSTKKKVVVTFKPNDEYLHTSCDGQGFEISYYNDKSRTGVMPCGEFKTFNVTGSRGATILIYSENLFAPPSSKMTMEYKEI
;
A
#
# COMPACT_ATOMS: atom_id res chain seq x y z
N MET A 1 -16.70 7.46 -8.79
CA MET A 1 -17.52 7.18 -7.59
C MET A 1 -18.36 8.36 -7.07
N LYS A 2 -17.86 9.47 -6.50
CA LYS A 2 -18.74 10.56 -5.97
C LYS A 2 -19.74 11.11 -7.00
N TYR A 3 -19.27 11.41 -8.22
CA TYR A 3 -20.12 12.01 -9.25
C TYR A 3 -21.21 11.05 -9.78
N GLN A 4 -20.98 9.73 -9.69
CA GLN A 4 -21.96 8.72 -10.08
C GLN A 4 -22.92 8.35 -8.94
N PHE A 5 -22.45 8.31 -7.69
CA PHE A 5 -23.31 8.18 -6.51
C PHE A 5 -24.21 9.41 -6.31
N ASN A 6 -23.73 10.62 -6.60
CA ASN A 6 -24.52 11.86 -6.55
C ASN A 6 -25.67 11.88 -7.57
N LYS A 7 -25.47 11.30 -8.77
CA LYS A 7 -26.53 11.19 -9.79
C LYS A 7 -27.66 10.24 -9.36
N CYS A 8 -27.36 9.25 -8.54
CA CYS A 8 -28.34 8.22 -8.13
C CYS A 8 -29.15 8.57 -6.88
N LEU A 9 -28.63 9.38 -5.95
CA LEU A 9 -29.22 9.52 -4.61
C LEU A 9 -29.89 10.88 -4.33
N GLY A 10 -29.66 11.89 -5.19
CA GLY A 10 -30.13 13.25 -4.93
C GLY A 10 -29.78 13.74 -3.52
N ASN A 11 -30.71 14.44 -2.85
CA ASN A 11 -30.48 15.08 -1.56
C ASN A 11 -30.56 14.12 -0.34
N LYS A 12 -30.61 12.79 -0.53
CA LYS A 12 -30.87 11.81 0.56
C LYS A 12 -29.62 11.06 1.05
N GLN A 13 -28.43 11.66 0.94
CA GLN A 13 -27.14 11.00 1.16
C GLN A 13 -26.87 10.49 2.60
N GLY A 14 -27.59 10.95 3.62
CA GLY A 14 -27.24 10.71 5.03
C GLY A 14 -27.80 9.44 5.70
N GLN A 15 -28.61 8.61 5.02
CA GLN A 15 -29.40 7.54 5.68
C GLN A 15 -29.26 6.14 5.07
N ILE A 16 -28.19 5.86 4.33
CA ILE A 16 -28.07 4.56 3.65
C ILE A 16 -27.29 3.58 4.52
N LYS A 17 -28.03 2.64 5.13
CA LYS A 17 -27.44 1.42 5.71
C LYS A 17 -27.12 0.44 4.58
N GLU A 18 -26.01 -0.28 4.68
CA GLU A 18 -25.51 -1.26 3.71
C GLU A 18 -26.61 -2.17 3.12
N LYS A 19 -27.54 -2.62 3.96
CA LYS A 19 -28.68 -3.47 3.58
C LYS A 19 -29.68 -2.86 2.58
N TYR A 20 -29.71 -1.53 2.40
CA TYR A 20 -30.64 -0.85 1.47
C TYR A 20 -29.98 -0.45 0.14
N MET A 21 -28.69 -0.76 -0.02
CA MET A 21 -27.93 -0.35 -1.20
C MET A 21 -28.47 -1.00 -2.49
N LYS A 22 -28.93 -2.26 -2.40
CA LYS A 22 -29.50 -3.03 -3.51
C LYS A 22 -30.74 -2.37 -4.13
N ASP A 23 -31.69 -1.99 -3.30
CA ASP A 23 -32.97 -1.42 -3.76
C ASP A 23 -32.76 -0.05 -4.40
N LEU A 24 -31.77 0.70 -3.91
CA LEU A 24 -31.37 1.99 -4.46
C LEU A 24 -30.73 1.86 -5.85
N LEU A 25 -29.78 0.93 -6.00
CA LEU A 25 -29.09 0.72 -7.29
C LEU A 25 -30.06 0.28 -8.39
N LYS A 26 -31.03 -0.57 -8.06
CA LYS A 26 -32.07 -1.04 -9.00
C LYS A 26 -33.09 0.05 -9.32
N LYS A 27 -33.59 0.78 -8.32
CA LYS A 27 -34.60 1.83 -8.49
C LYS A 27 -34.15 2.94 -9.43
N TYR A 28 -32.87 3.29 -9.40
CA TYR A 28 -32.32 4.41 -10.17
C TYR A 28 -31.46 3.99 -11.37
N ASN A 29 -31.49 2.70 -11.74
CA ASN A 29 -30.74 2.14 -12.87
C ASN A 29 -29.26 2.56 -12.88
N CYS A 30 -28.63 2.51 -11.70
CA CYS A 30 -27.27 3.01 -11.51
C CYS A 30 -26.26 2.12 -12.22
N LYS A 31 -25.52 2.69 -13.18
CA LYS A 31 -24.31 2.05 -13.72
C LYS A 31 -23.18 2.23 -12.70
N LEU A 32 -22.66 1.12 -12.18
CA LEU A 32 -21.52 1.10 -11.28
C LEU A 32 -20.23 1.05 -12.10
N GLU A 33 -19.60 2.20 -12.34
CA GLU A 33 -18.20 2.22 -12.80
C GLU A 33 -17.27 2.19 -11.57
N SER A 34 -16.49 1.11 -11.45
CA SER A 34 -15.48 0.91 -10.41
C SER A 34 -14.21 1.75 -10.67
N ILE A 35 -13.40 2.02 -9.64
CA ILE A 35 -12.10 2.74 -9.68
C ILE A 35 -10.96 1.81 -10.18
N GLY A 36 -11.29 0.74 -10.88
CA GLY A 36 -10.35 -0.20 -11.49
C GLY A 36 -11.13 -1.13 -12.41
N ASP A 37 -10.47 -1.62 -13.47
CA ASP A 37 -11.02 -2.39 -14.60
C ASP A 37 -11.81 -3.65 -14.19
N THR A 38 -12.99 -3.46 -13.61
CA THR A 38 -13.90 -4.50 -13.10
C THR A 38 -15.15 -4.46 -13.95
N THR A 39 -15.60 -5.60 -14.47
CA THR A 39 -16.99 -5.69 -14.95
C THR A 39 -17.90 -6.05 -13.78
N VAL A 40 -18.91 -5.22 -13.54
CA VAL A 40 -19.94 -5.46 -12.53
C VAL A 40 -21.14 -6.07 -13.25
N LYS A 41 -21.49 -7.30 -12.90
CA LYS A 41 -22.71 -7.97 -13.37
C LYS A 41 -23.71 -8.00 -12.22
N VAL A 42 -24.91 -7.47 -12.48
CA VAL A 42 -26.04 -7.58 -11.54
C VAL A 42 -26.99 -8.60 -12.12
N ASP A 43 -27.18 -9.73 -11.42
CA ASP A 43 -28.09 -10.79 -11.81
C ASP A 43 -29.01 -11.16 -10.64
N GLY A 44 -30.30 -10.82 -10.78
CA GLY A 44 -31.31 -11.02 -9.75
C GLY A 44 -30.99 -10.32 -8.42
N SER A 45 -30.63 -11.11 -7.40
CA SER A 45 -30.22 -10.63 -6.07
C SER A 45 -28.71 -10.65 -5.85
N SER A 46 -27.91 -11.04 -6.85
CA SER A 46 -26.47 -11.13 -6.75
C SER A 46 -25.80 -9.97 -7.50
N ILE A 47 -24.78 -9.37 -6.87
CA ILE A 47 -23.81 -8.52 -7.55
C ILE A 47 -22.57 -9.38 -7.69
N SER A 48 -22.22 -9.71 -8.93
CA SER A 48 -21.00 -10.45 -9.26
C SER A 48 -19.97 -9.47 -9.82
N TYR A 49 -18.76 -9.58 -9.29
CA TYR A 49 -17.61 -8.78 -9.69
C TYR A 49 -16.64 -9.69 -10.42
N SER A 50 -16.29 -9.37 -11.67
CA SER A 50 -15.15 -10.02 -12.33
C SER A 50 -13.92 -9.16 -12.08
N TYR A 51 -13.07 -9.60 -11.17
CA TYR A 51 -11.79 -8.95 -10.93
C TYR A 51 -10.78 -9.47 -11.94
N LYS A 52 -10.23 -8.59 -12.78
CA LYS A 52 -8.98 -8.91 -13.46
C LYS A 52 -7.88 -8.74 -12.42
N THR A 53 -7.15 -9.81 -12.11
CA THR A 53 -6.02 -9.73 -11.18
C THR A 53 -5.07 -8.61 -11.61
N VAL A 54 -4.81 -7.67 -10.71
CA VAL A 54 -3.90 -6.56 -10.98
C VAL A 54 -2.55 -6.89 -10.34
N LYS A 55 -1.48 -6.97 -11.15
CA LYS A 55 -0.09 -7.14 -10.70
C LYS A 55 0.75 -5.89 -11.04
N LYS A 56 1.82 -5.61 -10.28
CA LYS A 56 2.78 -4.53 -10.57
C LYS A 56 4.06 -5.10 -11.15
N LEU A 57 4.41 -4.73 -12.38
CA LEU A 57 5.49 -5.42 -13.12
C LEU A 57 6.68 -4.52 -13.52
N ASP A 58 6.48 -3.22 -13.71
CA ASP A 58 7.47 -2.35 -14.40
C ASP A 58 8.80 -2.15 -13.65
N SER A 59 8.83 -2.43 -12.35
CA SER A 59 9.96 -2.19 -11.44
C SER A 59 10.48 -3.46 -10.77
N ILE A 60 10.05 -4.63 -11.24
CA ILE A 60 10.25 -5.91 -10.55
C ILE A 60 10.84 -6.93 -11.52
N ASN A 61 11.80 -7.69 -11.03
CA ASN A 61 12.34 -8.83 -11.76
C ASN A 61 12.48 -10.06 -10.82
N PRO A 62 11.97 -11.23 -11.22
CA PRO A 62 11.31 -11.51 -12.49
C PRO A 62 9.87 -10.96 -12.55
N LYS A 63 9.33 -10.77 -13.76
CA LYS A 63 8.00 -10.17 -13.96
C LYS A 63 6.84 -11.11 -13.61
N ASP A 64 7.12 -12.38 -13.38
CA ASP A 64 6.16 -13.40 -12.95
C ASP A 64 6.09 -13.53 -11.42
N LEU A 65 6.80 -12.68 -10.65
CA LEU A 65 6.70 -12.66 -9.19
C LEU A 65 5.24 -12.61 -8.72
N ASP A 66 4.88 -13.55 -7.86
CA ASP A 66 3.55 -13.61 -7.26
C ASP A 66 3.35 -12.48 -6.25
N GLN A 67 2.15 -11.91 -6.30
CA GLN A 67 1.78 -10.68 -5.60
C GLN A 67 0.31 -10.77 -5.23
N VAL A 68 -0.06 -10.10 -4.14
CA VAL A 68 -1.47 -9.97 -3.76
C VAL A 68 -2.26 -9.28 -4.87
N ASP A 69 -3.53 -9.65 -5.01
CA ASP A 69 -4.41 -9.04 -6.00
C ASP A 69 -4.86 -7.65 -5.54
N TYR A 70 -4.25 -6.61 -6.11
CA TYR A 70 -4.56 -5.22 -5.75
C TYR A 70 -6.00 -4.80 -6.05
N SER A 71 -6.78 -5.61 -6.78
CA SER A 71 -8.20 -5.32 -7.03
C SER A 71 -9.11 -5.64 -5.84
N GLN A 72 -8.62 -6.45 -4.88
CA GLN A 72 -9.37 -6.85 -3.68
C GLN A 72 -9.11 -5.95 -2.47
N GLU A 73 -8.21 -4.96 -2.58
CA GLU A 73 -7.81 -4.12 -1.46
C GLU A 73 -8.10 -2.64 -1.69
N ILE A 74 -8.60 -1.96 -0.64
CA ILE A 74 -8.69 -0.49 -0.62
C ILE A 74 -7.33 0.05 -0.19
N ARG A 75 -6.68 0.80 -1.09
CA ARG A 75 -5.34 1.34 -0.87
C ARG A 75 -5.39 2.76 -0.34
N PHE A 76 -4.28 3.21 0.26
CA PHE A 76 -4.17 4.58 0.73
C PHE A 76 -4.37 5.62 -0.41
N SER A 77 -3.90 5.32 -1.63
CA SER A 77 -4.17 6.16 -2.80
C SER A 77 -5.67 6.27 -3.11
N ASP A 78 -6.43 5.19 -2.96
CA ASP A 78 -7.87 5.19 -3.20
C ASP A 78 -8.59 6.03 -2.14
N ILE A 79 -8.16 5.93 -0.88
CA ILE A 79 -8.66 6.78 0.23
C ILE A 79 -8.34 8.25 -0.04
N LYS A 80 -7.12 8.56 -0.48
CA LYS A 80 -6.70 9.92 -0.81
C LYS A 80 -7.53 10.52 -1.95
N ASP A 81 -7.73 9.75 -3.02
CA ASP A 81 -8.56 10.18 -4.16
C ASP A 81 -10.02 10.35 -3.76
N LEU A 82 -10.53 9.48 -2.91
CA LEU A 82 -11.89 9.58 -2.37
C LEU A 82 -12.04 10.82 -1.50
N ASN A 83 -11.08 11.08 -0.62
CA ASN A 83 -11.06 12.25 0.26
C ASN A 83 -11.02 13.55 -0.56
N GLU A 84 -10.17 13.63 -1.59
CA GLU A 84 -10.09 14.79 -2.48
C GLU A 84 -11.40 15.00 -3.26
N LYS A 85 -12.09 13.94 -3.65
CA LYS A 85 -13.38 14.06 -4.36
C LYS A 85 -14.50 14.43 -3.41
N ILE A 86 -14.61 13.76 -2.26
CA ILE A 86 -15.75 13.84 -1.35
C ILE A 86 -15.62 14.97 -0.33
N CYS A 87 -14.46 15.09 0.29
CA CYS A 87 -14.23 15.91 1.47
C CYS A 87 -13.35 17.14 1.21
N LYS A 88 -13.13 17.50 -0.06
CA LYS A 88 -12.30 18.66 -0.47
C LYS A 88 -12.56 19.92 0.36
N ASP A 89 -13.85 20.16 0.63
CA ASP A 89 -14.31 21.40 1.24
C ASP A 89 -14.37 21.33 2.78
N SER A 90 -14.30 20.12 3.35
CA SER A 90 -14.49 19.89 4.77
C SER A 90 -13.44 20.59 5.64
N CYS A 91 -12.23 20.79 5.12
CA CYS A 91 -11.12 21.40 5.85
C CYS A 91 -10.54 22.66 5.19
N LYS A 92 -11.34 23.40 4.41
CA LYS A 92 -10.89 24.64 3.72
C LYS A 92 -10.17 25.64 4.60
N ILE A 93 -10.64 25.80 5.84
CA ILE A 93 -10.11 26.80 6.80
C ILE A 93 -8.92 26.21 7.60
N SER A 94 -8.69 24.89 7.53
CA SER A 94 -7.60 24.26 8.26
C SER A 94 -6.25 24.66 7.68
N LYS A 95 -5.33 25.08 8.57
CA LYS A 95 -3.94 25.40 8.21
C LYS A 95 -3.00 24.20 8.31
N ILE A 96 -3.54 23.00 8.59
CA ILE A 96 -2.74 21.80 8.76
C ILE A 96 -2.11 21.39 7.42
N LYS A 97 -0.81 21.10 7.47
CA LYS A 97 -0.06 20.57 6.33
C LYS A 97 0.43 19.17 6.65
N CYS A 98 -0.18 18.16 6.03
CA CYS A 98 0.27 16.79 6.13
C CYS A 98 1.58 16.58 5.37
N LYS A 99 2.50 15.85 5.99
CA LYS A 99 3.78 15.43 5.39
C LYS A 99 3.63 14.06 4.75
N ASN A 100 4.65 13.68 3.98
CA ASN A 100 4.78 12.34 3.40
C ASN A 100 3.50 11.85 2.70
N TYR A 101 2.81 12.74 1.96
CA TYR A 101 1.58 12.42 1.22
C TYR A 101 0.37 12.01 2.07
N GLY A 102 0.39 12.31 3.38
CA GLY A 102 -0.80 12.21 4.23
C GLY A 102 -1.92 13.14 3.78
N ILE A 103 -3.14 12.80 4.18
CA ILE A 103 -4.35 13.59 3.89
C ILE A 103 -4.87 14.21 5.18
N VAL A 104 -5.37 15.44 5.12
CA VAL A 104 -6.01 16.06 6.28
C VAL A 104 -7.24 15.24 6.62
N ASN A 105 -7.36 14.84 7.89
CA ASN A 105 -8.52 14.11 8.35
C ASN A 105 -9.76 15.01 8.24
N PRO A 106 -10.72 14.70 7.36
CA PRO A 106 -11.92 15.51 7.20
C PRO A 106 -12.79 15.51 8.45
N ASN A 107 -12.62 14.49 9.31
CA ASN A 107 -13.22 14.47 10.63
C ASN A 107 -12.41 15.36 11.58
N GLY A 108 -12.90 16.58 11.80
CA GLY A 108 -12.38 17.52 12.78
C GLY A 108 -11.18 18.36 12.32
N CYS A 109 -10.57 18.07 11.16
CA CYS A 109 -9.55 18.91 10.51
C CYS A 109 -8.35 19.30 11.40
N LYS A 110 -8.03 18.44 12.39
CA LYS A 110 -7.04 18.67 13.45
C LYS A 110 -5.81 17.76 13.37
N ASN A 111 -5.84 16.73 12.53
CA ASN A 111 -4.77 15.77 12.33
C ASN A 111 -4.78 15.23 10.89
N CYS A 112 -3.78 14.43 10.56
CA CYS A 112 -3.65 13.77 9.26
C CYS A 112 -3.92 12.26 9.37
N ILE A 113 -4.45 11.70 8.29
CA ILE A 113 -4.45 10.26 8.04
C ILE A 113 -3.17 9.96 7.26
N CYS A 114 -2.37 9.02 7.76
CA CYS A 114 -1.01 8.78 7.28
C CYS A 114 -0.89 7.52 6.44
N PRO A 115 -0.03 7.53 5.40
CA PRO A 115 0.33 6.30 4.70
C PRO A 115 1.02 5.30 5.64
N LEU A 116 1.04 4.03 5.25
CA LEU A 116 1.47 2.89 6.09
C LEU A 116 2.73 3.15 6.92
N PHE A 117 3.77 3.73 6.30
CA PHE A 117 5.11 3.94 6.88
C PHE A 117 5.25 5.17 7.77
N TYR A 118 4.20 5.97 7.93
CA TYR A 118 4.26 7.26 8.59
C TYR A 118 3.21 7.37 9.70
N GLU A 119 3.54 8.17 10.70
CA GLU A 119 2.68 8.46 11.85
C GLU A 119 2.99 9.86 12.40
N GLY A 120 2.37 10.21 13.52
CA GLY A 120 2.38 11.55 14.07
C GLY A 120 1.19 12.37 13.59
N LYS A 121 0.96 13.50 14.24
CA LYS A 121 -0.23 14.34 14.00
C LYS A 121 -0.30 14.83 12.55
N TYR A 122 0.86 15.01 11.92
CA TYR A 122 1.03 15.52 10.57
C TYR A 122 1.75 14.53 9.65
N CYS A 123 1.84 13.24 10.01
CA CYS A 123 2.57 12.20 9.27
C CYS A 123 4.08 12.50 9.10
N GLU A 124 4.66 13.22 10.04
CA GLU A 124 6.06 13.66 10.05
C GLU A 124 7.02 12.59 10.57
N ILE A 125 6.53 11.64 11.33
CA ILE A 125 7.31 10.58 11.96
C ILE A 125 7.31 9.37 11.03
N THR A 126 8.49 8.79 10.79
CA THR A 126 8.57 7.48 10.13
C THR A 126 8.41 6.42 11.20
N LYS A 127 7.49 5.47 11.00
CA LYS A 127 7.29 4.34 11.92
C LYS A 127 8.58 3.55 12.09
N LYS A 128 8.72 2.91 13.26
CA LYS A 128 9.83 2.02 13.59
C LYS A 128 9.29 0.74 14.21
N GLY A 129 10.07 -0.32 14.11
CA GLY A 129 9.74 -1.58 14.74
C GLY A 129 9.76 -1.49 16.26
N LYS A 130 8.81 -2.16 16.90
CA LYS A 130 8.66 -2.14 18.36
C LYS A 130 9.74 -2.93 19.08
N ILE A 131 10.36 -3.90 18.42
CA ILE A 131 11.39 -4.78 18.99
C ILE A 131 12.71 -4.57 18.23
N PRO A 132 13.59 -3.66 18.70
CA PRO A 132 14.86 -3.37 18.04
C PRO A 132 15.78 -4.59 17.89
N ALA A 133 15.72 -5.55 18.82
CA ALA A 133 16.48 -6.80 18.74
C ALA A 133 16.10 -7.65 17.51
N ILE A 134 14.87 -7.53 17.01
CA ILE A 134 14.38 -8.24 15.83
C ILE A 134 14.66 -7.42 14.57
N CYS A 135 14.23 -6.16 14.53
CA CYS A 135 14.32 -5.35 13.32
C CYS A 135 15.77 -4.88 13.02
N GLY A 136 16.57 -4.67 14.06
CA GLY A 136 17.90 -4.08 13.98
C GLY A 136 17.85 -2.66 13.40
N THR A 137 18.88 -2.27 12.65
CA THR A 137 18.92 -0.95 12.00
C THR A 137 17.89 -0.84 10.88
N GLU A 138 16.94 0.07 11.03
CA GLU A 138 15.85 0.31 10.07
C GLU A 138 16.14 1.43 9.08
N TYR A 139 16.98 2.41 9.43
CA TYR A 139 17.37 3.51 8.54
C TYR A 139 18.70 3.20 7.86
N LEU A 140 18.64 3.02 6.55
CA LEU A 140 19.76 2.62 5.72
C LEU A 140 20.03 3.68 4.66
N LYS A 141 21.31 3.84 4.30
CA LYS A 141 21.75 4.67 3.18
C LYS A 141 22.30 3.77 2.09
N ALA A 142 21.79 3.94 0.88
CA ALA A 142 22.35 3.27 -0.29
C ALA A 142 23.71 3.89 -0.66
N SER A 143 24.51 3.12 -1.41
CA SER A 143 25.77 3.54 -2.00
C SER A 143 25.99 2.81 -3.32
N SER A 144 26.97 3.22 -4.12
CA SER A 144 27.34 2.52 -5.34
C SER A 144 27.81 1.08 -5.08
N LYS A 145 28.46 0.85 -3.94
CA LYS A 145 28.79 -0.50 -3.44
C LYS A 145 27.55 -1.20 -2.91
N THR A 146 27.38 -2.47 -3.27
CA THR A 146 26.35 -3.36 -2.71
C THR A 146 26.55 -3.50 -1.20
N ARG A 147 25.46 -3.30 -0.46
CA ARG A 147 25.38 -3.55 0.98
C ARG A 147 24.38 -4.66 1.23
N THR A 148 24.56 -5.37 2.33
CA THR A 148 23.73 -6.52 2.68
C THR A 148 23.14 -6.33 4.07
N LYS A 149 21.89 -6.72 4.25
CA LYS A 149 21.21 -6.78 5.55
C LYS A 149 20.32 -8.01 5.60
N THR A 150 20.34 -8.71 6.73
CA THR A 150 19.37 -9.76 7.02
C THR A 150 18.09 -9.14 7.57
N LEU A 151 16.95 -9.51 6.98
CA LEU A 151 15.62 -9.25 7.47
C LEU A 151 15.19 -10.44 8.32
N ASN A 152 14.78 -10.17 9.56
CA ASN A 152 14.17 -11.17 10.43
C ASN A 152 12.66 -11.07 10.26
N LEU A 153 12.07 -12.07 9.59
CA LEU A 153 10.64 -12.18 9.38
C LEU A 153 10.06 -12.88 10.61
N ASP A 154 9.72 -12.09 11.63
CA ASP A 154 9.25 -12.56 12.94
C ASP A 154 7.88 -11.97 13.30
N ASN A 155 6.94 -12.79 13.79
CA ASN A 155 5.53 -12.38 13.99
C ASN A 155 5.38 -11.50 15.22
N ARG A 156 6.39 -11.49 16.10
CA ARG A 156 6.42 -10.69 17.32
C ARG A 156 6.67 -9.21 17.04
N SER A 157 7.17 -8.85 15.85
CA SER A 157 7.44 -7.46 15.51
C SER A 157 7.07 -7.12 14.07
N LYS A 158 6.51 -5.93 13.90
CA LYS A 158 6.37 -5.27 12.61
C LYS A 158 7.61 -4.39 12.40
N CYS A 159 8.34 -4.58 11.31
CA CYS A 159 9.54 -3.79 11.01
C CYS A 159 9.31 -2.85 9.82
N PHE A 160 9.94 -1.68 9.86
CA PHE A 160 9.77 -0.61 8.88
C PHE A 160 11.14 -0.11 8.41
N TYR A 161 11.70 -0.76 7.38
CA TYR A 161 12.99 -0.39 6.82
C TYR A 161 12.87 0.77 5.82
N LYS A 162 13.89 1.63 5.80
CA LYS A 162 13.98 2.81 4.93
C LYS A 162 15.36 2.90 4.30
N ILE A 163 15.44 2.75 2.99
CA ILE A 163 16.69 2.84 2.23
C ILE A 163 16.70 4.15 1.42
N LYS A 164 17.48 5.12 1.89
CA LYS A 164 17.58 6.44 1.27
C LYS A 164 18.71 6.47 0.24
N PRO A 165 18.46 6.93 -1.01
CA PRO A 165 19.54 7.20 -1.96
C PRO A 165 20.38 8.41 -1.51
N THR A 166 21.62 8.49 -1.97
CA THR A 166 22.51 9.64 -1.70
C THR A 166 22.03 10.93 -2.37
N SER A 167 21.27 10.81 -3.46
CA SER A 167 20.80 11.94 -4.27
C SER A 167 19.46 11.66 -4.93
N THR A 168 18.71 12.72 -5.25
CA THR A 168 17.47 12.66 -6.03
C THR A 168 17.66 12.20 -7.47
N LYS A 169 18.92 12.13 -7.95
CA LYS A 169 19.25 11.66 -9.31
C LYS A 169 19.45 10.14 -9.42
N LYS A 170 19.63 9.45 -8.30
CA LYS A 170 19.96 8.03 -8.22
C LYS A 170 18.72 7.16 -8.07
N LYS A 171 18.77 5.92 -8.55
CA LYS A 171 17.76 4.88 -8.25
C LYS A 171 18.35 3.91 -7.23
N VAL A 172 17.51 3.34 -6.36
CA VAL A 172 17.91 2.26 -5.47
C VAL A 172 17.41 0.95 -6.04
N VAL A 173 18.28 -0.05 -6.12
CA VAL A 173 17.91 -1.43 -6.45
C VAL A 173 18.07 -2.25 -5.18
N VAL A 174 17.06 -3.05 -4.89
CA VAL A 174 17.04 -3.98 -3.76
C VAL A 174 16.77 -5.38 -4.28
N THR A 175 17.66 -6.31 -3.99
CA THR A 175 17.52 -7.73 -4.28
C THR A 175 17.21 -8.47 -2.98
N PHE A 176 16.12 -9.23 -2.99
CA PHE A 176 15.66 -10.06 -1.89
C PHE A 176 16.00 -11.51 -2.20
N LYS A 177 16.69 -12.17 -1.27
CA LYS A 177 17.12 -13.57 -1.35
C LYS A 177 16.58 -14.31 -0.13
N PRO A 178 15.62 -15.23 -0.29
CA PRO A 178 15.18 -16.07 0.82
C PRO A 178 16.36 -16.92 1.33
N ASN A 179 16.49 -17.06 2.65
CA ASN A 179 17.54 -17.90 3.24
C ASN A 179 17.06 -19.34 3.44
N ASP A 180 15.75 -19.51 3.60
CA ASP A 180 15.10 -20.80 3.76
C ASP A 180 14.63 -21.31 2.39
N GLU A 181 14.77 -22.62 2.15
CA GLU A 181 14.38 -23.26 0.88
C GLU A 181 12.88 -23.14 0.59
N TYR A 182 12.05 -23.09 1.64
CA TYR A 182 10.59 -23.03 1.56
C TYR A 182 10.05 -21.82 2.32
N LEU A 183 10.47 -20.61 1.92
CA LEU A 183 9.89 -19.39 2.46
C LEU A 183 8.57 -19.07 1.73
N HIS A 184 7.45 -19.13 2.45
CA HIS A 184 6.12 -18.93 1.86
C HIS A 184 5.26 -17.98 2.70
N THR A 185 4.40 -17.16 2.06
CA THR A 185 3.34 -16.39 2.74
C THR A 185 2.04 -16.46 1.94
N SER A 186 0.90 -16.35 2.63
CA SER A 186 -0.41 -16.27 1.98
C SER A 186 -0.57 -14.99 1.14
N CYS A 187 -1.41 -15.06 0.10
CA CYS A 187 -1.71 -13.94 -0.80
C CYS A 187 -3.01 -13.20 -0.43
N ASP A 188 -3.50 -13.38 0.79
CA ASP A 188 -4.77 -12.85 1.31
C ASP A 188 -4.62 -11.62 2.21
N GLY A 189 -3.39 -11.14 2.43
CA GLY A 189 -3.15 -10.03 3.35
C GLY A 189 -1.81 -9.32 3.23
N GLN A 190 -1.63 -8.33 4.11
CA GLN A 190 -0.53 -7.37 4.10
C GLN A 190 0.62 -7.81 5.03
N GLY A 191 1.41 -8.80 4.60
CA GLY A 191 2.56 -9.29 5.39
C GLY A 191 3.90 -8.63 5.04
N PHE A 192 4.06 -8.24 3.78
CA PHE A 192 5.34 -7.76 3.26
C PHE A 192 5.13 -6.77 2.12
N GLU A 193 5.33 -5.47 2.38
CA GLU A 193 5.17 -4.42 1.37
C GLU A 193 6.50 -3.73 1.08
N ILE A 194 6.80 -3.53 -0.20
CA ILE A 194 7.97 -2.80 -0.69
C ILE A 194 7.49 -1.60 -1.51
N SER A 195 7.51 -0.41 -0.93
CA SER A 195 7.18 0.84 -1.62
C SER A 195 8.43 1.49 -2.22
N TYR A 196 8.38 1.73 -3.53
CA TYR A 196 9.52 2.15 -4.33
C TYR A 196 9.24 3.38 -5.20
N TYR A 197 8.15 4.10 -4.89
CA TYR A 197 7.73 5.34 -5.54
C TYR A 197 8.13 6.59 -4.76
N ASN A 198 8.23 7.74 -5.43
CA ASN A 198 8.36 9.04 -4.74
C ASN A 198 7.08 9.43 -4.02
N ASP A 199 5.92 9.18 -4.65
CA ASP A 199 4.62 9.35 -4.03
C ASP A 199 4.37 8.26 -3.00
N LYS A 200 4.35 8.65 -1.72
CA LYS A 200 4.18 7.72 -0.59
C LYS A 200 2.73 7.33 -0.33
N SER A 201 1.78 7.92 -1.07
CA SER A 201 0.40 7.46 -1.08
C SER A 201 0.19 6.24 -1.98
N ARG A 202 1.12 5.97 -2.91
CA ARG A 202 1.06 4.78 -3.78
C ARG A 202 1.51 3.55 -3.02
N THR A 203 0.67 2.51 -3.04
CA THR A 203 1.02 1.18 -2.56
C THR A 203 2.21 0.62 -3.34
N GLY A 204 3.12 -0.04 -2.65
CA GLY A 204 4.25 -0.77 -3.19
C GLY A 204 3.89 -2.11 -3.84
N VAL A 205 4.90 -2.94 -4.10
CA VAL A 205 4.67 -4.37 -4.35
C VAL A 205 4.45 -5.09 -3.03
N MET A 206 3.57 -6.07 -3.01
CA MET A 206 3.34 -6.98 -1.89
C MET A 206 3.52 -8.40 -2.39
N PRO A 207 4.78 -8.90 -2.44
CA PRO A 207 5.05 -10.25 -2.89
C PRO A 207 4.40 -11.26 -1.95
N CYS A 208 3.91 -12.36 -2.51
CA CYS A 208 3.31 -13.44 -1.74
C CYS A 208 3.60 -14.79 -2.40
N GLY A 209 3.07 -15.88 -1.84
CA GLY A 209 3.33 -17.23 -2.33
C GLY A 209 4.72 -17.72 -1.93
N GLU A 210 5.31 -18.58 -2.75
CA GLU A 210 6.66 -19.09 -2.56
C GLU A 210 7.70 -18.04 -2.99
N PHE A 211 8.57 -17.64 -2.06
CA PHE A 211 9.57 -16.64 -2.31
C PHE A 211 10.75 -17.25 -3.06
N LYS A 212 11.01 -16.71 -4.25
CA LYS A 212 12.27 -16.89 -4.99
C LYS A 212 13.08 -15.60 -4.93
N THR A 213 14.31 -15.63 -5.43
CA THR A 213 15.09 -14.38 -5.54
C THR A 213 14.40 -13.41 -6.49
N PHE A 214 14.14 -12.18 -6.03
CA PHE A 214 13.59 -11.12 -6.85
C PHE A 214 14.24 -9.79 -6.51
N ASN A 215 14.15 -8.82 -7.43
CA ASN A 215 14.60 -7.46 -7.19
C ASN A 215 13.52 -6.44 -7.48
N VAL A 216 13.63 -5.31 -6.78
CA VAL A 216 12.78 -4.14 -6.94
C VAL A 216 13.67 -2.93 -7.22
N THR A 217 13.35 -2.19 -8.28
CA THR A 217 14.05 -0.95 -8.65
C THR A 217 13.16 0.27 -8.41
N GLY A 218 13.64 1.17 -7.56
CA GLY A 218 12.97 2.42 -7.22
C GLY A 218 12.92 3.44 -8.34
N SER A 219 11.89 4.29 -8.27
CA SER A 219 11.86 5.53 -9.04
C SER A 219 13.07 6.39 -8.71
N ARG A 220 13.48 7.26 -9.64
CA ARG A 220 14.62 8.15 -9.44
C ARG A 220 14.37 9.05 -8.21
N GLY A 221 15.31 9.06 -7.27
CA GLY A 221 15.23 9.78 -6.00
C GLY A 221 14.32 9.14 -4.94
N ALA A 222 13.67 8.02 -5.24
CA ALA A 222 12.78 7.37 -4.30
C ALA A 222 13.56 6.70 -3.18
N THR A 223 13.15 7.01 -1.96
CA THR A 223 13.48 6.18 -0.79
C THR A 223 12.65 4.90 -0.86
N ILE A 224 13.30 3.74 -0.80
CA ILE A 224 12.62 2.44 -0.69
C ILE A 224 12.15 2.27 0.75
N LEU A 225 10.89 1.89 0.93
CA LEU A 225 10.29 1.59 2.22
C LEU A 225 9.87 0.12 2.21
N ILE A 226 10.24 -0.63 3.25
CA ILE A 226 9.95 -2.06 3.34
C ILE A 226 9.28 -2.33 4.67
N TYR A 227 8.05 -2.82 4.60
CA TYR A 227 7.27 -3.27 5.73
C TYR A 227 7.34 -4.78 5.78
N SER A 228 7.59 -5.34 6.96
CA SER A 228 7.55 -6.78 7.18
C SER A 228 6.90 -7.10 8.52
N GLU A 229 5.95 -8.01 8.50
CA GLU A 229 5.45 -8.77 9.64
C GLU A 229 5.45 -10.25 9.27
N ASN A 230 5.55 -11.14 10.26
CA ASN A 230 5.59 -12.55 9.90
C ASN A 230 4.21 -13.17 9.74
N LEU A 231 3.80 -13.28 8.49
CA LEU A 231 2.79 -14.21 7.99
C LEU A 231 3.44 -15.38 7.25
N PHE A 232 4.77 -15.54 7.36
CA PHE A 232 5.54 -16.54 6.65
C PHE A 232 5.59 -17.88 7.39
N ALA A 233 5.61 -18.95 6.61
CA ALA A 233 5.99 -20.28 7.06
C ALA A 233 7.45 -20.55 6.63
N PRO A 234 8.33 -20.99 7.56
CA PRO A 234 8.13 -21.17 9.01
C PRO A 234 8.00 -19.84 9.80
N PRO A 235 7.42 -19.87 11.03
CA PRO A 235 7.06 -18.68 11.82
C PRO A 235 8.25 -17.88 12.40
N SER A 236 9.46 -18.16 11.95
CA SER A 236 10.65 -17.33 12.17
C SER A 236 11.61 -17.61 11.03
N SER A 237 11.55 -16.77 10.01
CA SER A 237 12.35 -16.93 8.79
C SER A 237 13.31 -15.76 8.59
N LYS A 238 14.31 -15.99 7.74
CA LYS A 238 15.29 -14.96 7.37
C LYS A 238 15.29 -14.74 5.87
N MET A 239 15.50 -13.48 5.49
CA MET A 239 15.69 -13.09 4.11
C MET A 239 16.85 -12.11 4.02
N THR A 240 17.79 -12.39 3.13
CA THR A 240 18.89 -11.49 2.83
C THR A 240 18.44 -10.42 1.84
N MET A 241 18.62 -9.17 2.22
CA MET A 241 18.37 -8.00 1.40
C MET A 241 19.71 -7.37 0.99
N GLU A 242 19.99 -7.39 -0.31
CA GLU A 242 21.13 -6.69 -0.92
C GLU A 242 20.63 -5.40 -1.55
N TYR A 243 21.30 -4.27 -1.30
CA TYR A 243 20.88 -2.98 -1.82
C TYR A 243 22.05 -2.11 -2.26
N LYS A 244 21.84 -1.37 -3.34
CA LYS A 244 22.78 -0.38 -3.88
C LYS A 244 22.03 0.74 -4.60
N GLU A 245 22.73 1.82 -4.90
CA GLU A 245 22.23 2.85 -5.81
C GLU A 245 22.94 2.80 -7.16
N ILE A 246 22.18 3.12 -8.21
CA ILE A 246 22.63 3.23 -9.60
C ILE A 246 22.35 4.64 -10.13
#